data_AF-A0A179V206-F1
#
_entry.id   AF-A0A179V206-F1
#
_cell.length_a   1.000
_cell.length_b   1.000
_cell.length_c   1.000
_cell.angle_alpha   90.00
_cell.angle_beta   90.00
_cell.angle_gamma   90.00
#
_symmetry.space_group_name_H-M   'P 1'
#
loop_
_entity.id
_entity.type
_entity.pdbx_description
1 polymer ?
#
loop_
_entity_poly.entity_id
_entity_poly.type
_entity_poly.pdbx_seq_one_letter_code
_entity_poly.pdbx_strand_id
1 'polypeptide(L)'
;MLYCSAVFVPHSQTCLNSYTTHIDIPRNPSIHTRYPTLTETTMTSRIEKTIARQQEKIAAGAYYESHQQLRVIAARYLKQQNYDAAADILAGGAKALLRAPGASASGGDLAIMLIIDVYNKAEWEVGRDEVGRGRKKRLIELLRDFPPEEPTRKRYMNELVAWSARFGELERGDPEIHHEIGSLFAQENEPYDAERHLAIGTADSAEVLARLEYDWYTHDEPHTAGIYASRAVFPYLLTGNLRDANKAFLIFTSRLSSSGTSQALNIQQVSSQSADVRVYPSLPLLNFTSLLLLAIQRGTADLFRQLTRQYGMHIREVDGWERALAYIGELYFGIKIPKQSNPLMDMMGMMFGGGGAGGRAGAKPARQQKTAGRVEAPPSMDLD
;
A
#
# COMPACT_ATOMS: atom_id res chain seq x y z
N MET A 1 -21.57 39.08 -48.08
CA MET A 1 -22.17 40.31 -47.52
C MET A 1 -22.17 40.13 -46.01
N LEU A 2 -21.14 40.48 -45.23
CA LEU A 2 -20.52 41.77 -44.88
C LEU A 2 -21.41 42.71 -44.05
N TYR A 3 -20.74 43.46 -43.14
CA TYR A 3 -21.15 44.37 -42.05
C TYR A 3 -21.27 43.70 -40.67
N CYS A 4 -20.36 43.82 -39.70
CA CYS A 4 -19.32 44.80 -39.30
C CYS A 4 -19.79 46.14 -38.71
N SER A 5 -19.14 46.49 -37.57
CA SER A 5 -18.99 47.83 -36.92
C SER A 5 -20.13 48.30 -36.00
N ALA A 6 -19.92 49.05 -34.90
CA ALA A 6 -18.73 49.58 -34.24
C ALA A 6 -19.06 50.09 -32.81
N VAL A 7 -17.98 50.27 -32.06
CA VAL A 7 -17.72 51.01 -30.81
C VAL A 7 -18.40 52.39 -30.74
N PHE A 8 -18.86 52.82 -29.54
CA PHE A 8 -18.65 54.20 -29.06
C PHE A 8 -18.80 54.34 -27.52
N VAL A 9 -17.87 55.09 -26.94
CA VAL A 9 -17.70 55.47 -25.52
C VAL A 9 -18.50 56.76 -25.22
N PRO A 10 -18.79 57.08 -23.94
CA PRO A 10 -18.38 58.42 -23.50
C PRO A 10 -17.69 58.45 -22.12
N HIS A 11 -16.67 59.31 -22.06
CA HIS A 11 -16.00 59.85 -20.87
C HIS A 11 -16.91 60.88 -20.17
N SER A 12 -16.83 61.00 -18.83
CA SER A 12 -16.11 62.09 -18.14
C SER A 12 -16.55 62.34 -16.68
N GLN A 13 -15.53 62.54 -15.86
CA GLN A 13 -15.38 63.41 -14.68
C GLN A 13 -16.29 63.32 -13.42
N THR A 14 -15.61 62.91 -12.33
CA THR A 14 -15.52 63.53 -10.97
C THR A 14 -16.75 63.64 -10.07
N CYS A 15 -16.66 63.03 -8.88
CA CYS A 15 -16.54 63.77 -7.61
C CYS A 15 -16.09 62.85 -6.46
N LEU A 16 -15.07 63.30 -5.72
CA LEU A 16 -14.59 62.74 -4.46
C LEU A 16 -15.66 62.91 -3.37
N ASN A 17 -15.87 61.88 -2.55
CA ASN A 17 -16.12 62.07 -1.12
C ASN A 17 -15.72 60.83 -0.32
N SER A 18 -14.83 61.10 0.61
CA SER A 18 -14.17 60.25 1.58
C SER A 18 -15.12 59.69 2.63
N TYR A 19 -15.06 58.37 2.87
CA TYR A 19 -15.36 57.77 4.16
C TYR A 19 -14.31 56.71 4.47
N THR A 20 -13.55 56.99 5.53
CA THR A 20 -12.49 56.17 6.09
C THR A 20 -13.11 55.06 6.93
N THR A 21 -12.94 53.81 6.55
CA THR A 21 -13.11 52.65 7.45
C THR A 21 -11.76 51.96 7.61
N HIS A 22 -11.21 52.07 8.82
CA HIS A 22 -10.06 51.31 9.28
C HIS A 22 -10.38 49.81 9.25
N ILE A 23 -9.64 49.05 8.46
CA ILE A 23 -9.53 47.59 8.59
C ILE A 23 -8.08 47.30 8.98
N ASP A 24 -7.89 46.83 10.20
CA ASP A 24 -6.62 46.34 10.71
C ASP A 24 -6.21 45.07 9.96
N ILE A 25 -5.12 45.17 9.20
CA ILE A 25 -4.43 44.03 8.58
C ILE A 25 -3.38 43.53 9.58
N PRO A 26 -3.47 42.29 10.09
CA PRO A 26 -2.37 41.72 10.85
C PRO A 26 -1.18 41.44 9.93
N ARG A 27 -0.02 42.05 10.25
CA ARG A 27 1.27 41.78 9.60
C ARG A 27 1.66 40.31 9.84
N ASN A 28 1.74 39.53 8.78
CA ASN A 28 2.35 38.20 8.79
C ASN A 28 3.88 38.33 8.62
N PRO A 29 4.72 37.83 9.54
CA PRO A 29 6.17 37.82 9.35
C PRO A 29 6.59 36.64 8.44
N SER A 30 7.23 36.98 7.32
CA SER A 30 8.31 36.22 6.70
C SER A 30 7.99 34.86 6.06
N ILE A 31 7.46 34.89 4.83
CA ILE A 31 7.74 33.81 3.85
C ILE A 31 9.19 34.01 3.38
N HIS A 32 10.13 33.28 3.97
CA HIS A 32 11.49 33.20 3.47
C HIS A 32 11.54 32.24 2.27
N THR A 33 11.38 32.79 1.06
CA THR A 33 11.88 32.14 -0.15
C THR A 33 13.41 32.14 -0.04
N ARG A 34 14.00 31.03 0.42
CA ARG A 34 15.48 30.88 0.44
C ARG A 34 15.96 30.80 -1.01
N TYR A 35 16.65 31.84 -1.48
CA TYR A 35 17.49 31.73 -2.66
C TYR A 35 18.75 30.95 -2.30
N PRO A 36 19.18 29.98 -3.12
CA PRO A 36 20.38 29.20 -2.84
C PRO A 36 21.60 30.13 -2.74
N THR A 37 22.44 29.89 -1.75
CA THR A 37 23.65 30.69 -1.53
C THR A 37 24.70 30.37 -2.61
N LEU A 38 25.57 31.32 -2.96
CA LEU A 38 26.62 31.12 -3.99
C LEU A 38 27.44 29.84 -3.76
N THR A 39 27.71 29.50 -2.49
CA THR A 39 28.40 28.28 -2.04
C THR A 39 27.61 27.00 -2.32
N GLU A 40 26.29 27.03 -2.16
CA GLU A 40 25.40 25.91 -2.44
C GLU A 40 25.33 25.64 -3.95
N THR A 41 25.22 26.69 -4.76
CA THR A 41 25.29 26.61 -6.23
C THR A 41 26.64 26.10 -6.74
N THR A 42 27.75 26.43 -6.07
CA THR A 42 29.07 25.90 -6.46
C THR A 42 29.23 24.42 -6.12
N MET A 43 28.63 23.98 -5.00
CA MET A 43 28.68 22.59 -4.56
C MET A 43 27.80 21.68 -5.44
N THR A 44 26.58 22.10 -5.78
CA THR A 44 25.73 21.38 -6.74
C THR A 44 26.42 21.24 -8.10
N SER A 45 27.02 22.32 -8.62
CA SER A 45 27.81 22.29 -9.86
C SER A 45 28.97 21.27 -9.82
N ARG A 46 29.62 21.09 -8.66
CA ARG A 46 30.72 20.12 -8.51
C ARG A 46 30.22 18.68 -8.45
N ILE A 47 29.09 18.45 -7.79
CA ILE A 47 28.44 17.14 -7.72
C ILE A 47 27.99 16.71 -9.11
N GLU A 48 27.31 17.58 -9.84
CA GLU A 48 26.86 17.33 -11.22
C GLU A 48 28.02 16.97 -12.14
N LYS A 49 29.13 17.72 -12.10
CA LYS A 49 30.35 17.40 -12.86
C LYS A 49 30.93 16.03 -12.50
N THR A 50 30.87 15.67 -11.21
CA THR A 50 31.34 14.36 -10.75
C THR A 50 30.46 13.25 -11.26
N ILE A 51 29.13 13.41 -11.19
CA ILE A 51 28.15 12.46 -11.72
C ILE A 51 28.34 12.28 -13.23
N ALA A 52 28.44 13.38 -13.99
CA ALA A 52 28.65 13.34 -15.44
C ALA A 52 29.92 12.59 -15.82
N ARG A 53 31.05 12.88 -15.14
CA ARG A 53 32.31 12.16 -15.37
C ARG A 53 32.20 10.67 -15.07
N GLN A 54 31.47 10.28 -14.02
CA GLN A 54 31.26 8.86 -13.72
C GLN A 54 30.33 8.20 -14.74
N GLN A 55 29.31 8.90 -15.24
CA GLN A 55 28.46 8.41 -16.32
C GLN A 55 29.26 8.14 -17.60
N GLU A 56 30.20 9.01 -17.96
CA GLU A 56 31.11 8.78 -19.10
C GLU A 56 31.98 7.53 -18.91
N LYS A 57 32.53 7.33 -17.70
CA LYS A 57 33.31 6.12 -17.38
C LYS A 57 32.47 4.84 -17.43
N ILE A 58 31.23 4.90 -16.95
CA ILE A 58 30.27 3.80 -17.04
C ILE A 58 29.96 3.51 -18.51
N ALA A 59 29.72 4.54 -19.33
CA ALA A 59 29.51 4.38 -20.77
C ALA A 59 30.74 3.77 -21.48
N ALA A 60 31.95 4.02 -20.98
CA ALA A 60 33.19 3.40 -21.45
C ALA A 60 33.43 1.96 -20.93
N GLY A 61 32.49 1.39 -20.17
CA GLY A 61 32.56 0.02 -19.66
C GLY A 61 33.38 -0.15 -18.37
N ALA A 62 33.85 0.93 -17.74
CA ALA A 62 34.63 0.89 -16.50
C ALA A 62 33.74 0.76 -15.24
N TYR A 63 32.85 -0.25 -15.22
CA TYR A 63 31.80 -0.38 -14.20
C TYR A 63 32.33 -0.55 -12.78
N TYR A 64 33.24 -1.51 -12.57
CA TYR A 64 33.81 -1.81 -11.25
C TYR A 64 34.59 -0.61 -10.69
N GLU A 65 35.42 0.04 -11.52
CA GLU A 65 36.18 1.22 -11.09
C GLU A 65 35.23 2.38 -10.72
N SER A 66 34.21 2.62 -11.54
CA SER A 66 33.21 3.66 -11.29
C SER A 66 32.44 3.37 -10.00
N HIS A 67 32.02 2.12 -9.78
CA HIS A 67 31.35 1.67 -8.56
C HIS A 67 32.19 1.95 -7.30
N GLN A 68 33.46 1.52 -7.29
CA GLN A 68 34.34 1.75 -6.14
C GLN A 68 34.60 3.25 -5.90
N GLN A 69 34.80 4.03 -6.97
CA GLN A 69 34.97 5.48 -6.85
C GLN A 69 33.73 6.16 -6.26
N LEU A 70 32.54 5.78 -6.71
CA LEU A 70 31.27 6.31 -6.19
C LEU A 70 31.12 5.99 -4.69
N ARG A 71 31.44 4.77 -4.25
CA ARG A 71 31.42 4.40 -2.83
C ARG A 71 32.37 5.23 -1.99
N VAL A 72 33.60 5.46 -2.47
CA VAL A 72 34.60 6.27 -1.75
C VAL A 72 34.16 7.74 -1.64
N ILE A 73 33.59 8.29 -2.72
CA ILE A 73 33.09 9.68 -2.73
C ILE A 73 31.89 9.80 -1.78
N ALA A 74 30.93 8.88 -1.84
CA ALA A 74 29.78 8.87 -0.94
C ALA A 74 30.23 8.75 0.53
N ALA A 75 31.15 7.84 0.85
CA ALA A 75 31.70 7.69 2.20
C ALA A 75 32.37 8.97 2.72
N ARG A 76 32.99 9.77 1.85
CA ARG A 76 33.55 11.07 2.23
C ARG A 76 32.46 12.07 2.60
N TYR A 77 31.39 12.17 1.82
CA TYR A 77 30.26 13.06 2.14
C TYR A 77 29.53 12.62 3.40
N LEU A 78 29.38 11.31 3.63
CA LEU A 78 28.81 10.75 4.86
C LEU A 78 29.64 11.13 6.10
N LYS A 79 30.98 11.06 6.02
CA LYS A 79 31.87 11.53 7.11
C LYS A 79 31.72 13.03 7.40
N GLN A 80 31.31 13.81 6.40
CA GLN A 80 31.04 15.25 6.53
C GLN A 80 29.58 15.54 6.94
N GLN A 81 28.76 14.50 7.19
CA GLN A 81 27.32 14.61 7.43
C GLN A 81 26.56 15.35 6.32
N ASN A 82 27.11 15.40 5.10
CA ASN A 82 26.45 15.97 3.93
C ASN A 82 25.63 14.88 3.23
N TYR A 83 24.47 14.60 3.79
CA TYR A 83 23.59 13.53 3.31
C TYR A 83 22.98 13.83 1.94
N ASP A 84 22.65 15.08 1.63
CA ASP A 84 22.07 15.46 0.33
C ASP A 84 23.07 15.20 -0.81
N ALA A 85 24.34 15.60 -0.64
CA ALA A 85 25.38 15.33 -1.63
C ALA A 85 25.66 13.82 -1.79
N ALA A 86 25.65 13.06 -0.69
CA ALA A 86 25.78 11.60 -0.75
C ALA A 86 24.60 10.96 -1.49
N ALA A 87 23.37 11.46 -1.26
CA ALA A 87 22.17 10.98 -1.92
C ALA A 87 22.23 11.18 -3.44
N ASP A 88 22.62 12.37 -3.89
CA ASP A 88 22.69 12.68 -5.32
C ASP A 88 23.77 11.86 -6.04
N ILE A 89 24.95 11.69 -5.42
CA ILE A 89 26.03 10.87 -5.97
C ILE A 89 25.60 9.39 -6.08
N LEU A 90 25.02 8.84 -5.01
CA LEU A 90 24.62 7.42 -5.00
C LEU A 90 23.45 7.17 -5.93
N ALA A 91 22.44 8.04 -5.96
CA ALA A 91 21.29 7.86 -6.84
C ALA A 91 21.67 8.02 -8.32
N GLY A 92 22.46 9.03 -8.66
CA GLY A 92 22.96 9.22 -10.03
C GLY A 92 23.82 8.04 -10.50
N GLY A 93 24.71 7.56 -9.62
CA GLY A 93 25.56 6.40 -9.87
C GLY A 93 24.80 5.09 -10.00
N ALA A 94 23.87 4.82 -9.08
CA ALA A 94 23.01 3.64 -9.10
C ALA A 94 22.19 3.60 -10.39
N LYS A 95 21.53 4.71 -10.75
CA LYS A 95 20.73 4.84 -11.98
C LYS A 95 21.54 4.53 -13.24
N ALA A 96 22.76 5.07 -13.33
CA ALA A 96 23.64 4.82 -14.47
C ALA A 96 24.09 3.36 -14.56
N LEU A 97 24.42 2.71 -13.44
CA LEU A 97 24.86 1.32 -13.41
C LEU A 97 23.70 0.33 -13.61
N LEU A 98 22.52 0.60 -13.07
CA LEU A 98 21.32 -0.24 -13.26
C LEU A 98 20.90 -0.29 -14.74
N ARG A 99 21.06 0.83 -15.46
CA ARG A 99 20.76 0.94 -16.89
C ARG A 99 21.86 0.39 -17.80
N ALA A 100 23.06 0.15 -17.27
CA ALA A 100 24.19 -0.34 -18.03
C ALA A 100 24.17 -1.89 -18.07
N PRO A 101 24.25 -2.52 -19.25
CA PRO A 101 24.26 -3.97 -19.37
C PRO A 101 25.43 -4.61 -18.59
N GLY A 102 25.12 -5.58 -17.73
CA GLY A 102 26.10 -6.30 -16.92
C GLY A 102 26.61 -5.56 -15.68
N ALA A 103 26.06 -4.40 -15.34
CA ALA A 103 26.45 -3.60 -14.17
C ALA A 103 25.34 -3.48 -13.10
N SER A 104 24.23 -4.19 -13.27
CA SER A 104 23.05 -4.13 -12.39
C SER A 104 23.37 -4.43 -10.93
N ALA A 105 24.23 -5.42 -10.66
CA ALA A 105 24.65 -5.75 -9.29
C ALA A 105 25.37 -4.59 -8.59
N SER A 106 26.24 -3.87 -9.31
CA SER A 106 26.90 -2.68 -8.77
C SER A 106 25.92 -1.53 -8.56
N GLY A 107 24.96 -1.35 -9.48
CA GLY A 107 23.89 -0.37 -9.33
C GLY A 107 22.99 -0.66 -8.12
N GLY A 108 22.64 -1.93 -7.92
CA GLY A 108 21.86 -2.39 -6.78
C GLY A 108 22.56 -2.20 -5.44
N ASP A 109 23.86 -2.49 -5.36
CA ASP A 109 24.68 -2.21 -4.17
C ASP A 109 24.66 -0.72 -3.80
N LEU A 110 24.81 0.19 -4.78
CA LEU A 110 24.73 1.63 -4.53
C LEU A 110 23.33 2.08 -4.11
N ALA A 111 22.27 1.51 -4.70
CA ALA A 111 20.89 1.82 -4.36
C ALA A 111 20.54 1.36 -2.93
N ILE A 112 21.04 0.19 -2.51
CA ILE A 112 20.90 -0.30 -1.13
C ILE A 112 21.70 0.59 -0.16
N MET A 113 22.94 0.94 -0.52
CA MET A 113 23.75 1.87 0.25
C MET A 113 23.07 3.23 0.42
N LEU A 114 22.37 3.73 -0.60
CA LEU A 114 21.59 4.97 -0.51
C LEU A 114 20.54 4.90 0.61
N ILE A 115 19.79 3.80 0.70
CA ILE A 115 18.78 3.65 1.75
C ILE A 115 19.43 3.49 3.12
N ILE A 116 20.37 2.55 3.26
CA ILE A 116 20.94 2.17 4.56
C ILE A 116 21.88 3.22 5.14
N ASP A 117 22.77 3.77 4.32
CA ASP A 117 23.84 4.65 4.79
C ASP A 117 23.51 6.14 4.63
N VAL A 118 22.52 6.51 3.82
CA VAL A 118 22.08 7.91 3.70
C VAL A 118 20.71 8.10 4.36
N TYR A 119 19.64 7.55 3.80
CA TYR A 119 18.28 7.85 4.24
C TYR A 119 18.05 7.41 5.69
N ASN A 120 18.51 6.22 6.05
CA ASN A 120 18.38 5.67 7.38
C ASN A 120 19.22 6.41 8.44
N LYS A 121 20.42 6.89 8.07
CA LYS A 121 21.32 7.63 8.98
C LYS A 121 20.99 9.11 9.09
N ALA A 122 20.40 9.68 8.04
CA ALA A 122 19.89 11.05 8.05
C ALA A 122 18.51 11.15 8.71
N GLU A 123 17.89 10.00 9.02
CA GLU A 123 16.56 9.89 9.63
C GLU A 123 15.50 10.70 8.88
N TRP A 124 15.59 10.67 7.55
CA TRP A 124 14.66 11.42 6.72
C TRP A 124 13.28 10.76 6.71
N GLU A 125 12.30 11.53 7.20
CA GLU A 125 10.89 11.16 7.19
C GLU A 125 10.32 11.05 5.76
N VAL A 126 9.31 10.20 5.63
CA VAL A 126 8.42 10.15 4.47
C VAL A 126 7.51 11.39 4.52
N GLY A 127 8.12 12.55 4.28
CA GLY A 127 7.47 13.85 4.38
C GLY A 127 6.43 14.04 3.28
N ARG A 128 5.31 14.68 3.64
CA ARG A 128 4.30 15.14 2.68
C ARG A 128 4.69 16.46 2.00
N ASP A 129 5.75 17.11 2.45
CA ASP A 129 6.30 18.32 1.86
C ASP A 129 7.04 18.04 0.54
N GLU A 130 7.45 19.10 -0.17
CA GLU A 130 8.10 18.95 -1.47
C GLU A 130 9.41 18.16 -1.37
N VAL A 131 10.15 18.35 -0.28
CA VAL A 131 11.44 17.67 -0.05
C VAL A 131 11.22 16.18 0.22
N GLY A 132 10.30 15.81 1.11
CA GLY A 132 9.96 14.42 1.41
C GLY A 132 9.42 13.68 0.17
N ARG A 133 8.52 14.32 -0.60
CA ARG A 133 8.04 13.77 -1.88
C ARG A 133 9.18 13.55 -2.88
N GLY A 134 10.09 14.51 -3.02
CA GLY A 134 11.28 14.38 -3.87
C GLY A 134 12.17 13.21 -3.47
N ARG A 135 12.39 13.02 -2.16
CA ARG A 135 13.17 11.89 -1.61
C ARG A 135 12.52 10.54 -1.88
N LYS A 136 11.21 10.41 -1.67
CA LYS A 136 10.45 9.19 -1.99
C LYS A 136 10.49 8.90 -3.49
N LYS A 137 10.21 9.92 -4.32
CA LYS A 137 10.24 9.80 -5.79
C LYS A 137 11.59 9.31 -6.30
N ARG A 138 12.71 9.81 -5.76
CA ARG A 138 14.07 9.35 -6.11
C ARG A 138 14.24 7.84 -5.91
N LEU A 139 13.76 7.30 -4.79
CA LEU A 139 13.87 5.87 -4.50
C LEU A 139 12.94 5.02 -5.39
N ILE A 140 11.74 5.51 -5.69
CA ILE A 140 10.80 4.87 -6.62
C ILE A 140 11.35 4.86 -8.06
N GLU A 141 11.98 5.96 -8.51
CA GLU A 141 12.62 6.00 -9.83
C GLU A 141 13.73 4.94 -9.95
N LEU A 142 14.56 4.79 -8.91
CA LEU A 142 15.58 3.75 -8.87
C LEU A 142 14.97 2.35 -8.89
N LEU A 143 13.87 2.12 -8.18
CA LEU A 143 13.15 0.83 -8.19
C LEU A 143 12.79 0.40 -9.62
N ARG A 144 12.29 1.34 -10.43
CA ARG A 144 11.89 1.08 -11.83
C ARG A 144 13.07 0.83 -12.77
N ASP A 145 14.28 1.23 -12.38
CA ASP A 145 15.50 1.00 -13.17
C ASP A 145 16.11 -0.40 -12.89
N PHE A 146 15.65 -1.15 -11.88
CA PHE A 146 16.15 -2.50 -11.61
C PHE A 146 15.65 -3.52 -12.66
N PRO A 147 16.55 -4.33 -13.26
CA PRO A 147 16.15 -5.48 -14.06
C PRO A 147 15.40 -6.54 -13.23
N PRO A 148 14.38 -7.23 -13.78
CA PRO A 148 13.60 -8.22 -13.04
C PRO A 148 14.41 -9.36 -12.40
N GLU A 149 15.49 -9.76 -13.08
CA GLU A 149 16.36 -10.88 -12.77
C GLU A 149 17.45 -10.51 -11.75
N GLU A 150 17.62 -9.23 -11.44
CA GLU A 150 18.68 -8.74 -10.56
C GLU A 150 18.46 -9.24 -9.11
N PRO A 151 19.38 -10.06 -8.54
CA PRO A 151 19.20 -10.64 -7.21
C PRO A 151 19.07 -9.60 -6.09
N THR A 152 19.72 -8.45 -6.24
CA THR A 152 19.68 -7.38 -5.23
C THR A 152 18.34 -6.63 -5.21
N ARG A 153 17.48 -6.79 -6.23
CA ARG A 153 16.21 -6.09 -6.37
C ARG A 153 15.24 -6.35 -5.21
N LYS A 154 15.05 -7.62 -4.82
CA LYS A 154 14.17 -7.99 -3.69
C LYS A 154 14.67 -7.39 -2.37
N ARG A 155 15.99 -7.33 -2.19
CA ARG A 155 16.59 -6.67 -1.02
C ARG A 155 16.32 -5.18 -1.04
N TYR A 156 16.50 -4.51 -2.18
CA TYR A 156 16.19 -3.09 -2.32
C TYR A 156 14.71 -2.78 -2.00
N MET A 157 13.77 -3.57 -2.52
CA MET A 157 12.33 -3.46 -2.20
C MET A 157 12.07 -3.57 -0.69
N ASN A 158 12.69 -4.55 -0.02
CA ASN A 158 12.53 -4.74 1.42
C ASN A 158 13.11 -3.56 2.22
N GLU A 159 14.30 -3.06 1.86
CA GLU A 159 14.90 -1.90 2.52
C GLU A 159 14.07 -0.63 2.29
N LEU A 160 13.49 -0.48 1.10
CA LEU A 160 12.61 0.65 0.76
C LEU A 160 11.33 0.66 1.60
N VAL A 161 10.66 -0.51 1.70
CA VAL A 161 9.49 -0.67 2.57
C VAL A 161 9.87 -0.45 4.03
N ALA A 162 10.98 -1.05 4.50
CA ALA A 162 11.44 -0.90 5.88
C ALA A 162 11.78 0.54 6.25
N TRP A 163 12.44 1.30 5.37
CA TRP A 163 12.67 2.74 5.55
C TRP A 163 11.34 3.48 5.70
N SER A 164 10.38 3.22 4.80
CA SER A 164 9.08 3.90 4.82
C SER A 164 8.22 3.53 6.02
N ALA A 165 8.36 2.31 6.54
CA ALA A 165 7.70 1.86 7.76
C ALA A 165 8.30 2.49 9.02
N ARG A 166 9.63 2.70 9.02
CA ARG A 166 10.36 3.26 10.16
C ARG A 166 10.21 4.78 10.28
N PHE A 167 10.18 5.48 9.17
CA PHE A 167 10.16 6.96 9.12
C PHE A 167 8.91 7.52 8.45
N GLY A 168 7.87 6.70 8.26
CA GLY A 168 6.57 7.12 7.76
C GLY A 168 5.48 6.97 8.82
N GLU A 169 4.26 7.34 8.45
CA GLU A 169 3.10 7.30 9.36
C GLU A 169 2.56 5.87 9.57
N LEU A 170 2.83 4.95 8.64
CA LEU A 170 2.28 3.60 8.63
C LEU A 170 3.37 2.57 8.91
N GLU A 171 3.21 1.80 9.98
CA GLU A 171 4.15 0.71 10.36
C GLU A 171 4.30 -0.38 9.29
N ARG A 172 3.34 -0.47 8.37
CA ARG A 172 3.36 -1.44 7.26
C ARG A 172 4.12 -0.93 6.03
N GLY A 173 4.50 0.34 5.98
CA GLY A 173 5.12 0.99 4.83
C GLY A 173 4.20 2.00 4.12
N ASP A 174 4.79 2.84 3.28
CA ASP A 174 4.07 3.87 2.52
C ASP A 174 3.23 3.26 1.38
N PRO A 175 1.95 3.66 1.20
CA PRO A 175 1.07 3.04 0.21
C PRO A 175 1.49 3.26 -1.25
N GLU A 176 2.16 4.38 -1.55
CA GLU A 176 2.67 4.66 -2.90
C GLU A 176 3.85 3.74 -3.24
N ILE A 177 4.73 3.50 -2.27
CA ILE A 177 5.81 2.51 -2.41
C ILE A 177 5.25 1.11 -2.65
N HIS A 178 4.25 0.70 -1.87
CA HIS A 178 3.57 -0.58 -2.09
C HIS A 178 2.89 -0.67 -3.46
N HIS A 179 2.24 0.40 -3.92
CA HIS A 179 1.64 0.44 -5.25
C HIS A 179 2.68 0.22 -6.35
N GLU A 180 3.83 0.88 -6.28
CA GLU A 180 4.90 0.77 -7.27
C GLU A 180 5.53 -0.62 -7.30
N ILE A 181 5.85 -1.19 -6.12
CA ILE A 181 6.39 -2.56 -6.04
C ILE A 181 5.37 -3.57 -6.56
N GLY A 182 4.11 -3.47 -6.13
CA GLY A 182 3.04 -4.36 -6.57
C GLY A 182 2.76 -4.25 -8.07
N SER A 183 2.86 -3.06 -8.64
CA SER A 183 2.68 -2.83 -10.08
C SER A 183 3.80 -3.45 -10.91
N LEU A 184 5.03 -3.47 -10.41
CA LEU A 184 6.14 -4.18 -11.07
C LEU A 184 5.91 -5.69 -11.08
N PHE A 185 5.54 -6.28 -9.94
CA PHE A 185 5.20 -7.70 -9.87
C PHE A 185 3.99 -8.05 -10.77
N ALA A 186 3.00 -7.17 -10.86
CA ALA A 186 1.87 -7.36 -11.77
C ALA A 186 2.30 -7.38 -13.24
N GLN A 187 3.20 -6.49 -13.66
CA GLN A 187 3.74 -6.46 -15.03
C GLN A 187 4.56 -7.72 -15.35
N GLU A 188 5.17 -8.33 -14.34
CA GLU A 188 5.97 -9.55 -14.44
C GLU A 188 5.15 -10.84 -14.33
N ASN A 189 3.81 -10.74 -14.20
CA ASN A 189 2.91 -11.85 -13.94
C ASN A 189 3.27 -12.65 -12.67
N GLU A 190 3.65 -11.95 -11.60
CA GLU A 190 3.94 -12.50 -10.27
C GLU A 190 2.81 -12.16 -9.27
N PRO A 191 1.64 -12.83 -9.38
CA PRO A 191 0.41 -12.42 -8.69
C PRO A 191 0.49 -12.52 -7.17
N TYR A 192 1.16 -13.53 -6.62
CA TYR A 192 1.28 -13.70 -5.17
C TYR A 192 2.06 -12.56 -4.50
N ASP A 193 3.14 -12.10 -5.13
CA ASP A 193 3.93 -10.99 -4.62
C ASP A 193 3.22 -9.64 -4.92
N ALA A 194 2.57 -9.51 -6.07
CA ALA A 194 1.77 -8.33 -6.39
C ALA A 194 0.62 -8.12 -5.38
N GLU A 195 -0.16 -9.15 -5.07
CA GLU A 195 -1.26 -9.13 -4.10
C GLU A 195 -0.84 -8.55 -2.75
N ARG A 196 0.29 -9.03 -2.21
CA ARG A 196 0.80 -8.63 -0.89
C ARG A 196 1.05 -7.12 -0.80
N HIS A 197 1.54 -6.53 -1.89
CA HIS A 197 1.82 -5.10 -1.94
C HIS A 197 0.57 -4.28 -2.33
N LEU A 198 -0.17 -4.70 -3.37
CA LEU A 198 -1.32 -3.94 -3.88
C LEU A 198 -2.45 -3.83 -2.85
N ALA A 199 -2.65 -4.84 -2.00
CA ALA A 199 -3.67 -4.85 -0.95
C ALA A 199 -3.56 -3.73 0.10
N ILE A 200 -2.35 -3.16 0.26
CA ILE A 200 -2.04 -2.04 1.16
C ILE A 200 -1.46 -0.83 0.42
N GLY A 201 -1.66 -0.78 -0.90
CA GLY A 201 -1.19 0.33 -1.74
C GLY A 201 -2.19 1.49 -1.84
N THR A 202 -2.18 2.19 -2.96
CA THR A 202 -3.06 3.35 -3.24
C THR A 202 -4.43 2.92 -3.77
N ALA A 203 -5.33 3.89 -4.00
CA ALA A 203 -6.63 3.65 -4.62
C ALA A 203 -6.53 3.07 -6.04
N ASP A 204 -5.38 3.24 -6.71
CA ASP A 204 -5.15 2.72 -8.06
C ASP A 204 -4.69 1.27 -8.04
N SER A 205 -4.17 0.78 -6.91
CA SER A 205 -3.78 -0.62 -6.73
C SER A 205 -4.93 -1.61 -6.96
N ALA A 206 -6.15 -1.23 -6.62
CA ALA A 206 -7.35 -2.06 -6.81
C ALA A 206 -7.58 -2.41 -8.27
N GLU A 207 -7.31 -1.45 -9.16
CA GLU A 207 -7.42 -1.66 -10.60
C GLU A 207 -6.31 -2.57 -11.11
N VAL A 208 -5.06 -2.33 -10.70
CA VAL A 208 -3.93 -3.16 -11.10
C VAL A 208 -4.15 -4.62 -10.69
N LEU A 209 -4.53 -4.86 -9.44
CA LEU A 209 -4.76 -6.22 -8.93
C LEU A 209 -5.92 -6.90 -9.66
N ALA A 210 -7.05 -6.22 -9.84
CA ALA A 210 -8.20 -6.80 -10.55
C ALA A 210 -7.88 -7.16 -12.01
N ARG A 211 -7.03 -6.36 -12.68
CA ARG A 211 -6.58 -6.65 -14.04
C ARG A 211 -5.66 -7.87 -14.05
N LEU A 212 -4.68 -7.92 -13.15
CA LEU A 212 -3.75 -9.05 -13.01
C LEU A 212 -4.49 -10.37 -12.76
N GLU A 213 -5.40 -10.40 -11.79
CA GLU A 213 -6.18 -11.61 -11.47
C GLU A 213 -7.10 -12.03 -12.63
N TYR A 214 -7.65 -11.06 -13.37
CA TYR A 214 -8.44 -11.36 -14.56
C TYR A 214 -7.58 -11.95 -15.68
N ASP A 215 -6.42 -11.36 -15.95
CA ASP A 215 -5.50 -11.82 -16.98
C ASP A 215 -4.97 -13.22 -16.62
N TRP A 216 -4.71 -13.49 -15.34
CA TRP A 216 -4.38 -14.83 -14.84
C TRP A 216 -5.53 -15.83 -15.06
N TYR A 217 -6.75 -15.45 -14.70
CA TYR A 217 -7.96 -16.26 -14.95
C TYR A 217 -8.11 -16.67 -16.43
N THR A 218 -7.73 -15.83 -17.40
CA THR A 218 -7.90 -16.16 -18.82
C THR A 218 -7.11 -17.39 -19.28
N HIS A 219 -6.18 -17.88 -18.47
CA HIS A 219 -5.39 -19.09 -18.71
C HIS A 219 -5.97 -20.34 -18.02
N ASP A 220 -7.09 -20.21 -17.32
CA ASP A 220 -7.73 -21.26 -16.52
C ASP A 220 -9.16 -21.55 -17.00
N GLU A 221 -9.83 -22.52 -16.37
CA GLU A 221 -11.18 -22.93 -16.76
C GLU A 221 -12.25 -21.88 -16.39
N PRO A 222 -13.29 -21.66 -17.21
CA PRO A 222 -14.31 -20.62 -16.96
C PRO A 222 -14.98 -20.67 -15.59
N HIS A 223 -15.12 -21.87 -15.01
CA HIS A 223 -15.77 -22.06 -13.72
C HIS A 223 -14.94 -21.52 -12.53
N THR A 224 -13.64 -21.28 -12.73
CA THR A 224 -12.70 -20.76 -11.71
C THR A 224 -12.77 -19.24 -11.55
N ALA A 225 -13.51 -18.53 -12.41
CA ALA A 225 -13.60 -17.06 -12.38
C ALA A 225 -13.95 -16.48 -11.00
N GLY A 226 -14.80 -17.18 -10.23
CA GLY A 226 -15.14 -16.78 -8.86
C GLY A 226 -13.96 -16.82 -7.87
N ILE A 227 -13.00 -17.72 -8.09
CA ILE A 227 -11.78 -17.86 -7.28
C ILE A 227 -10.88 -16.65 -7.53
N TYR A 228 -10.55 -16.33 -8.79
CA TYR A 228 -9.73 -15.17 -9.13
C TYR A 228 -10.39 -13.83 -8.74
N ALA A 229 -11.71 -13.71 -8.90
CA ALA A 229 -12.45 -12.55 -8.40
C ALA A 229 -12.27 -12.38 -6.88
N SER A 230 -12.29 -13.48 -6.11
CA SER A 230 -12.04 -13.41 -4.67
C SER A 230 -10.62 -12.98 -4.33
N ARG A 231 -9.62 -13.41 -5.12
CA ARG A 231 -8.23 -12.99 -4.95
C ARG A 231 -8.04 -11.49 -5.15
N ALA A 232 -8.80 -10.90 -6.08
CA ALA A 232 -8.80 -9.45 -6.28
C ALA A 232 -9.52 -8.68 -5.15
N VAL A 233 -10.44 -9.32 -4.41
CA VAL A 233 -11.36 -8.64 -3.48
C VAL A 233 -11.00 -8.86 -2.02
N PHE A 234 -10.74 -10.11 -1.62
CA PHE A 234 -10.54 -10.50 -0.23
C PHE A 234 -9.34 -9.82 0.42
N PRO A 235 -8.20 -9.58 -0.25
CA PRO A 235 -7.10 -8.84 0.36
C PRO A 235 -7.53 -7.44 0.84
N TYR A 236 -8.34 -6.73 0.05
CA TYR A 236 -8.89 -5.42 0.46
C TYR A 236 -9.91 -5.55 1.58
N LEU A 237 -10.74 -6.60 1.58
CA LEU A 237 -11.65 -6.84 2.71
C LEU A 237 -10.88 -7.10 4.01
N LEU A 238 -9.83 -7.93 3.95
CA LEU A 238 -8.98 -8.28 5.10
C LEU A 238 -8.18 -7.08 5.63
N THR A 239 -7.91 -6.07 4.81
CA THR A 239 -7.28 -4.80 5.23
C THR A 239 -8.29 -3.73 5.64
N GLY A 240 -9.59 -4.01 5.64
CA GLY A 240 -10.63 -3.07 6.03
C GLY A 240 -11.04 -2.07 4.94
N ASN A 241 -10.59 -2.27 3.69
CA ASN A 241 -10.79 -1.34 2.59
C ASN A 241 -11.94 -1.77 1.67
N LEU A 242 -13.17 -1.53 2.14
CA LEU A 242 -14.39 -1.87 1.39
C LEU A 242 -14.51 -1.10 0.06
N ARG A 243 -14.00 0.12 -0.01
CA ARG A 243 -14.03 0.94 -1.23
C ARG A 243 -13.27 0.24 -2.36
N ASP A 244 -12.03 -0.15 -2.08
CA ASP A 244 -11.14 -0.73 -3.08
C ASP A 244 -11.52 -2.19 -3.39
N ALA A 245 -12.08 -2.92 -2.42
CA ALA A 245 -12.73 -4.21 -2.66
C ALA A 245 -13.88 -4.12 -3.69
N ASN A 246 -14.76 -3.11 -3.57
CA ASN A 246 -15.83 -2.88 -4.54
C ASN A 246 -15.29 -2.45 -5.91
N LYS A 247 -14.27 -1.57 -5.95
CA LYS A 247 -13.60 -1.16 -7.20
C LYS A 247 -13.00 -2.37 -7.93
N ALA A 248 -12.26 -3.21 -7.22
CA ALA A 248 -11.64 -4.42 -7.78
C ALA A 248 -12.69 -5.39 -8.34
N PHE A 249 -13.77 -5.65 -7.59
CA PHE A 249 -14.86 -6.52 -8.03
C PHE A 249 -15.56 -5.98 -9.28
N LEU A 250 -15.84 -4.67 -9.33
CA LEU A 250 -16.46 -4.01 -10.48
C LEU A 250 -15.58 -4.15 -11.73
N ILE A 251 -14.27 -3.91 -11.62
CA ILE A 251 -13.33 -4.00 -12.74
C ILE A 251 -13.26 -5.43 -13.26
N PHE A 252 -13.10 -6.41 -12.38
CA PHE A 252 -13.04 -7.83 -12.73
C PHE A 252 -14.32 -8.28 -13.46
N THR A 253 -15.49 -8.00 -12.88
CA THR A 253 -16.78 -8.41 -13.46
C THR A 253 -17.13 -7.67 -14.74
N SER A 254 -16.71 -6.41 -14.89
CA SER A 254 -16.89 -5.66 -16.13
C SER A 254 -16.07 -6.29 -17.26
N ARG A 255 -14.82 -6.66 -17.00
CA ARG A 255 -13.98 -7.40 -17.97
C ARG A 255 -14.57 -8.75 -18.33
N LEU A 256 -15.02 -9.52 -17.34
CA LEU A 256 -15.67 -10.82 -17.55
C LEU A 256 -16.92 -10.70 -18.44
N SER A 257 -17.69 -9.62 -18.27
CA SER A 257 -18.92 -9.37 -19.03
C SER A 257 -18.64 -8.85 -20.44
N SER A 258 -17.51 -8.17 -20.67
CA SER A 258 -17.09 -7.68 -21.99
C SER A 258 -16.32 -8.71 -22.82
N SER A 259 -15.86 -9.81 -22.21
CA SER A 259 -15.19 -10.92 -22.89
C SER A 259 -16.18 -11.80 -23.65
N GLY A 260 -15.73 -12.50 -24.69
CA GLY A 260 -16.51 -13.50 -25.43
C GLY A 260 -16.99 -14.69 -24.58
N THR A 261 -16.48 -14.82 -23.35
CA THR A 261 -16.98 -15.77 -22.34
C THR A 261 -18.37 -15.37 -21.82
N SER A 262 -18.79 -14.12 -21.97
CA SER A 262 -20.09 -13.61 -21.49
C SER A 262 -21.29 -14.32 -22.11
N GLN A 263 -21.21 -14.76 -23.37
CA GLN A 263 -22.25 -15.60 -23.98
C GLN A 263 -22.36 -17.00 -23.35
N ALA A 264 -21.27 -17.55 -22.81
CA ALA A 264 -21.27 -18.87 -22.17
C ALA A 264 -21.79 -18.84 -20.72
N LEU A 265 -21.76 -17.67 -20.06
CA LEU A 265 -22.05 -17.53 -18.63
C LEU A 265 -23.52 -17.21 -18.30
N ASN A 266 -24.40 -17.06 -19.31
CA ASN A 266 -25.84 -16.79 -19.13
C ASN A 266 -26.13 -15.69 -18.07
N ILE A 267 -25.47 -14.55 -18.22
CA ILE A 267 -25.51 -13.45 -17.24
C ILE A 267 -26.94 -12.92 -17.10
N GLN A 268 -27.49 -12.97 -15.89
CA GLN A 268 -28.80 -12.41 -15.56
C GLN A 268 -28.60 -11.14 -14.72
N GLN A 269 -29.14 -10.01 -15.18
CA GLN A 269 -29.14 -8.78 -14.38
C GLN A 269 -30.38 -8.77 -13.50
N VAL A 270 -30.17 -8.70 -12.19
CA VAL A 270 -31.22 -8.53 -11.19
C VAL A 270 -31.06 -7.13 -10.61
N SER A 271 -31.87 -6.19 -11.10
CA SER A 271 -31.94 -4.84 -10.53
C SER A 271 -32.88 -4.81 -9.34
N SER A 272 -32.47 -4.15 -8.27
CA SER A 272 -33.31 -3.80 -7.13
C SER A 272 -33.32 -2.27 -6.97
N GLN A 273 -34.29 -1.72 -6.23
CA GLN A 273 -34.41 -0.27 -5.99
C GLN A 273 -33.15 0.38 -5.36
N SER A 274 -32.24 -0.42 -4.79
CA SER A 274 -31.03 0.06 -4.08
C SER A 274 -29.70 -0.43 -4.66
N ALA A 275 -29.69 -1.42 -5.55
CA ALA A 275 -28.47 -1.99 -6.13
C ALA A 275 -28.78 -2.86 -7.36
N ASP A 276 -27.96 -2.74 -8.40
CA ASP A 276 -27.92 -3.66 -9.54
C ASP A 276 -26.95 -4.80 -9.25
N VAL A 277 -27.47 -6.02 -9.17
CA VAL A 277 -26.67 -7.22 -8.92
C VAL A 277 -26.68 -8.08 -10.18
N ARG A 278 -25.49 -8.39 -10.70
CA ARG A 278 -25.36 -9.38 -11.77
C ARG A 278 -25.29 -10.76 -11.13
N VAL A 279 -26.19 -11.63 -11.57
CA VAL A 279 -26.23 -13.04 -11.15
C VAL A 279 -25.66 -13.88 -12.29
N TYR A 280 -24.72 -14.74 -11.93
CA TYR A 280 -24.02 -15.65 -12.82
C TYR A 280 -24.42 -17.09 -12.41
N PRO A 281 -25.44 -17.70 -13.03
CA PRO A 281 -25.97 -18.99 -12.57
C PRO A 281 -24.92 -20.10 -12.51
N SER A 282 -23.93 -20.05 -13.41
CA SER A 282 -22.82 -21.01 -13.49
C SER A 282 -21.64 -20.69 -12.57
N LEU A 283 -21.64 -19.55 -11.87
CA LEU A 283 -20.52 -19.09 -11.03
C LEU A 283 -20.98 -18.76 -9.60
N PRO A 284 -21.26 -19.77 -8.76
CA PRO A 284 -21.78 -19.56 -7.41
C PRO A 284 -20.84 -18.73 -6.53
N LEU A 285 -19.52 -18.95 -6.62
CA LEU A 285 -18.53 -18.20 -5.83
C LEU A 285 -18.44 -16.71 -6.21
N LEU A 286 -18.71 -16.37 -7.48
CA LEU A 286 -18.76 -14.99 -7.93
C LEU A 286 -20.01 -14.28 -7.36
N ASN A 287 -21.16 -14.97 -7.38
CA ASN A 287 -22.39 -14.47 -6.75
C ASN A 287 -22.20 -14.30 -5.23
N PHE A 288 -21.56 -15.26 -4.57
CA PHE A 288 -21.22 -15.17 -3.16
C PHE A 288 -20.41 -13.91 -2.86
N THR A 289 -19.37 -13.62 -3.66
CA THR A 289 -18.52 -12.43 -3.48
C THR A 289 -19.32 -11.14 -3.64
N SER A 290 -20.20 -11.06 -4.65
CA SER A 290 -21.10 -9.91 -4.83
C SER A 290 -22.02 -9.70 -3.63
N LEU A 291 -22.67 -10.78 -3.16
CA LEU A 291 -23.59 -10.73 -2.02
C LEU A 291 -22.86 -10.44 -0.71
N LEU A 292 -21.61 -10.89 -0.55
CA LEU A 292 -20.78 -10.60 0.60
C LEU A 292 -20.48 -9.10 0.70
N LEU A 293 -20.11 -8.46 -0.41
CA LEU A 293 -19.88 -7.01 -0.45
C LEU A 293 -21.13 -6.23 -0.03
N LEU A 294 -22.32 -6.64 -0.50
CA LEU A 294 -23.60 -6.05 -0.10
C LEU A 294 -23.95 -6.32 1.37
N ALA A 295 -23.66 -7.53 1.86
CA ALA A 295 -23.89 -7.88 3.26
C ALA A 295 -23.03 -7.02 4.20
N ILE A 296 -21.77 -6.76 3.83
CA ILE A 296 -20.87 -5.87 4.57
C ILE A 296 -21.42 -4.45 4.62
N GLN A 297 -21.93 -3.91 3.49
CA GLN A 297 -22.56 -2.58 3.46
C GLN A 297 -23.79 -2.48 4.37
N ARG A 298 -24.57 -3.56 4.50
CA ARG A 298 -25.75 -3.61 5.39
C ARG A 298 -25.40 -3.83 6.86
N GLY A 299 -24.24 -4.43 7.15
CA GLY A 299 -23.72 -4.60 8.52
C GLY A 299 -24.44 -5.64 9.40
N THR A 300 -25.33 -6.46 8.84
CA THR A 300 -26.09 -7.45 9.64
C THR A 300 -25.42 -8.83 9.63
N ALA A 301 -25.04 -9.33 10.82
CA ALA A 301 -24.38 -10.63 10.97
C ALA A 301 -25.22 -11.82 10.48
N ASP A 302 -26.55 -11.73 10.53
CA ASP A 302 -27.44 -12.81 10.10
C ASP A 302 -27.38 -13.04 8.59
N LEU A 303 -27.26 -11.97 7.79
CA LEU A 303 -27.04 -12.09 6.33
C LEU A 303 -25.72 -12.81 6.04
N PHE A 304 -24.64 -12.46 6.75
CA PHE A 304 -23.35 -13.12 6.59
C PHE A 304 -23.41 -14.61 6.95
N ARG A 305 -24.05 -14.98 8.06
CA ARG A 305 -24.24 -16.38 8.47
C ARG A 305 -25.09 -17.16 7.48
N GLN A 306 -26.19 -16.57 7.00
CA GLN A 306 -27.05 -17.20 6.01
C GLN A 306 -26.29 -17.42 4.69
N LEU A 307 -25.55 -16.41 4.23
CA LEU A 307 -24.78 -16.47 2.99
C LEU A 307 -23.67 -17.53 3.06
N THR A 308 -22.87 -17.53 4.13
CA THR A 308 -21.81 -18.54 4.33
C THR A 308 -22.36 -19.95 4.48
N ARG A 309 -23.54 -20.13 5.09
CA ARG A 309 -24.23 -21.42 5.15
C ARG A 309 -24.72 -21.88 3.77
N GLN A 310 -25.32 -20.99 2.99
CA GLN A 310 -25.89 -21.31 1.68
C GLN A 310 -24.81 -21.71 0.67
N TYR A 311 -23.68 -21.02 0.66
CA TYR A 311 -22.56 -21.30 -0.24
C TYR A 311 -21.51 -22.24 0.37
N GLY A 312 -21.78 -22.83 1.54
CA GLY A 312 -20.80 -23.58 2.32
C GLY A 312 -20.13 -24.75 1.59
N MET A 313 -20.84 -25.41 0.66
CA MET A 313 -20.24 -26.47 -0.16
C MET A 313 -19.14 -25.92 -1.07
N HIS A 314 -19.41 -24.83 -1.79
CA HIS A 314 -18.45 -24.21 -2.69
C HIS A 314 -17.30 -23.52 -1.94
N ILE A 315 -17.56 -22.94 -0.76
CA ILE A 315 -16.53 -22.30 0.06
C ILE A 315 -15.47 -23.30 0.50
N ARG A 316 -15.86 -24.54 0.83
CA ARG A 316 -14.93 -25.61 1.26
C ARG A 316 -14.06 -26.15 0.13
N GLU A 317 -14.48 -25.96 -1.12
CA GLU A 317 -13.71 -26.37 -2.29
C GLU A 317 -12.53 -25.43 -2.55
N VAL A 318 -12.50 -24.23 -1.94
CA VAL A 318 -11.43 -23.25 -2.10
C VAL A 318 -10.60 -23.14 -0.84
N ASP A 319 -9.33 -23.54 -0.94
CA ASP A 319 -8.40 -23.51 0.18
C ASP A 319 -8.23 -22.09 0.75
N GLY A 320 -8.26 -22.00 2.08
CA GLY A 320 -8.02 -20.76 2.82
C GLY A 320 -9.23 -19.81 2.93
N TRP A 321 -10.32 -20.03 2.19
CA TRP A 321 -11.50 -19.17 2.26
C TRP A 321 -12.17 -19.18 3.63
N GLU A 322 -12.27 -20.33 4.30
CA GLU A 322 -12.86 -20.41 5.65
C GLU A 322 -12.12 -19.50 6.64
N ARG A 323 -10.79 -19.46 6.55
CA ARG A 323 -9.96 -18.59 7.39
C ARG A 323 -10.16 -17.11 7.04
N ALA A 324 -10.15 -16.78 5.75
CA ALA A 324 -10.38 -15.40 5.30
C ALA A 324 -11.78 -14.90 5.74
N LEU A 325 -12.80 -15.73 5.57
CA LEU A 325 -14.18 -15.41 5.95
C LEU A 325 -14.36 -15.32 7.47
N ALA A 326 -13.62 -16.09 8.26
CA ALA A 326 -13.62 -15.93 9.71
C ALA A 326 -13.12 -14.53 10.12
N TYR A 327 -12.01 -14.07 9.53
CA TYR A 327 -11.49 -12.72 9.78
C TYR A 327 -12.42 -11.62 9.25
N ILE A 328 -13.02 -11.79 8.07
CA ILE A 328 -14.03 -10.85 7.53
C ILE A 328 -15.26 -10.81 8.46
N GLY A 329 -15.69 -11.97 8.96
CA GLY A 329 -16.76 -12.13 9.94
C GLY A 329 -16.50 -11.36 11.24
N GLU A 330 -15.28 -11.42 11.74
CA GLU A 330 -14.86 -10.66 12.91
C GLU A 330 -14.80 -9.15 12.62
N LEU A 331 -14.13 -8.76 11.53
CA LEU A 331 -13.84 -7.37 11.17
C LEU A 331 -15.10 -6.55 10.88
N TYR A 332 -16.05 -7.11 10.11
CA TYR A 332 -17.23 -6.37 9.65
C TYR A 332 -18.51 -6.69 10.43
N PHE A 333 -18.58 -7.84 11.11
CA PHE A 333 -19.80 -8.31 11.77
C PHE A 333 -19.62 -8.63 13.26
N GLY A 334 -18.40 -8.48 13.81
CA GLY A 334 -18.12 -8.73 15.23
C GLY A 334 -18.27 -10.20 15.65
N ILE A 335 -18.23 -11.13 14.70
CA ILE A 335 -18.35 -12.56 14.97
C ILE A 335 -17.00 -13.06 15.49
N LYS A 336 -16.95 -13.44 16.76
CA LYS A 336 -15.73 -13.96 17.37
C LYS A 336 -15.28 -15.22 16.65
N ILE A 337 -14.03 -15.25 16.20
CA ILE A 337 -13.42 -16.43 15.61
C ILE A 337 -13.37 -17.53 16.69
N PRO A 338 -13.94 -18.73 16.44
CA PRO A 338 -13.77 -19.85 17.34
C PRO A 338 -12.28 -20.11 17.52
N LYS A 339 -11.77 -20.04 18.76
CA LYS A 339 -10.38 -20.39 19.03
C LYS A 339 -10.16 -21.82 18.56
N GLN A 340 -9.22 -22.05 17.64
CA GLN A 340 -8.79 -23.39 17.30
C GLN A 340 -8.37 -24.08 18.60
N SER A 341 -9.15 -25.09 19.00
CA SER A 341 -8.80 -25.88 20.17
C SER A 341 -7.58 -26.71 19.78
N ASN A 342 -6.55 -26.67 20.63
CA ASN A 342 -5.36 -27.46 20.38
C ASN A 342 -5.72 -28.93 20.72
N PRO A 343 -5.71 -29.86 19.76
CA PRO A 343 -6.15 -31.24 19.99
C PRO A 343 -5.40 -31.92 21.14
N LEU A 344 -4.15 -31.52 21.38
CA LEU A 344 -3.33 -32.01 22.47
C LEU A 344 -3.81 -31.50 23.84
N MET A 345 -4.26 -30.25 23.95
CA MET A 345 -4.86 -29.70 25.17
C MET A 345 -6.25 -30.27 25.43
N ASP A 346 -7.04 -30.51 24.38
CA ASP A 346 -8.35 -31.17 24.51
C ASP A 346 -8.17 -32.63 24.96
N MET A 347 -7.19 -33.35 24.42
CA MET A 347 -6.86 -34.71 24.83
C MET A 347 -6.30 -34.77 26.26
N MET A 348 -5.42 -33.84 26.64
CA MET A 348 -4.95 -33.72 28.03
C MET A 348 -6.09 -33.32 28.97
N GLY A 349 -7.02 -32.46 28.55
CA GLY A 349 -8.22 -32.12 29.32
C GLY A 349 -9.14 -33.31 29.52
N MET A 350 -9.30 -34.17 28.52
CA MET A 350 -10.07 -35.41 28.61
C MET A 350 -9.35 -36.49 29.45
N MET A 351 -8.02 -36.56 29.40
CA MET A 351 -7.23 -37.56 30.12
C MET A 351 -6.96 -37.17 31.60
N PHE A 352 -6.81 -35.88 31.89
CA PHE A 352 -6.56 -35.37 33.25
C PHE A 352 -7.83 -34.85 33.96
N GLY A 353 -8.92 -34.64 33.22
CA GLY A 353 -10.24 -34.22 33.74
C GLY A 353 -11.32 -35.32 33.72
N GLY A 354 -10.99 -36.53 33.26
CA GLY A 354 -11.91 -37.66 33.13
C GLY A 354 -12.17 -38.43 34.44
N GLY A 355 -12.67 -37.75 35.47
CA GLY A 355 -13.15 -38.37 36.71
C GLY A 355 -14.66 -38.55 36.69
N GLY A 356 -15.15 -39.60 36.03
CA GLY A 356 -16.53 -40.05 36.16
C GLY A 356 -16.80 -40.61 37.55
N ALA A 357 -17.35 -39.80 38.45
CA ALA A 357 -17.95 -40.25 39.70
C ALA A 357 -19.40 -39.78 39.75
N GLY A 358 -20.32 -40.73 39.69
CA GLY A 358 -21.73 -40.50 39.95
C GLY A 358 -21.97 -40.00 41.37
N GLY A 359 -23.00 -39.18 41.55
CA GLY A 359 -23.42 -38.75 42.88
C GLY A 359 -24.26 -37.48 42.85
N ARG A 360 -25.58 -37.66 42.92
CA ARG A 360 -26.54 -36.60 43.22
C ARG A 360 -26.27 -35.98 44.60
N ALA A 361 -26.63 -34.69 44.68
CA ALA A 361 -27.14 -33.94 45.83
C ALA A 361 -26.12 -33.33 46.82
N GLY A 362 -26.20 -32.01 46.95
CA GLY A 362 -26.09 -31.36 48.26
C GLY A 362 -25.24 -30.09 48.32
N ALA A 363 -25.89 -29.00 48.73
CA ALA A 363 -25.35 -27.80 49.37
C ALA A 363 -24.69 -26.71 48.49
N LYS A 364 -25.41 -25.57 48.44
CA LYS A 364 -24.86 -24.23 48.15
C LYS A 364 -23.77 -23.88 49.18
N PRO A 365 -22.87 -22.95 48.84
CA PRO A 365 -22.68 -21.84 49.78
C PRO A 365 -22.69 -20.45 49.15
N ALA A 366 -22.78 -19.51 50.09
CA ALA A 366 -23.09 -18.11 50.02
C ALA A 366 -22.22 -17.23 49.11
N ARG A 367 -22.89 -16.20 48.62
CA ARG A 367 -22.39 -14.93 48.10
C ARG A 367 -21.51 -14.26 49.16
N GLN A 368 -20.23 -14.02 48.84
CA GLN A 368 -19.41 -13.06 49.57
C GLN A 368 -18.69 -12.11 48.61
N GLN A 369 -18.75 -10.86 49.03
CA GLN A 369 -18.51 -9.60 48.36
C GLN A 369 -17.01 -9.36 48.20
N LYS A 370 -16.53 -9.02 46.99
CA LYS A 370 -15.17 -8.49 46.79
C LYS A 370 -15.22 -7.00 46.46
N THR A 371 -14.69 -6.23 47.40
CA THR A 371 -14.38 -4.80 47.34
C THR A 371 -13.23 -4.51 46.38
N ALA A 372 -13.26 -3.30 45.81
CA ALA A 372 -12.34 -2.78 44.81
C ALA A 372 -10.88 -2.71 45.29
N GLY A 373 -9.97 -3.21 44.46
CA GLY A 373 -8.52 -3.07 44.62
C GLY A 373 -8.00 -1.87 43.81
N ARG A 374 -7.28 -0.99 44.50
CA ARG A 374 -6.58 0.20 44.02
C ARG A 374 -5.44 -0.19 43.06
N VAL A 375 -5.25 0.62 42.01
CA VAL A 375 -4.15 0.51 41.04
C VAL A 375 -2.91 1.21 41.63
N GLU A 376 -1.79 0.50 41.75
CA GLU A 376 -0.46 1.09 42.01
C GLU A 376 0.29 1.25 40.68
N ALA A 377 0.90 2.42 40.49
CA ALA A 377 1.72 2.78 39.34
C ALA A 377 3.20 2.36 39.55
N PRO A 378 3.94 2.00 38.49
CA PRO A 378 5.35 1.64 38.61
C PRO A 378 6.26 2.88 38.76
N PRO A 379 7.42 2.75 39.43
CA PRO A 379 8.24 3.87 39.87
C PRO A 379 9.16 4.44 38.76
N SER A 380 9.43 5.73 38.88
CA SER A 380 10.38 6.53 38.09
C SER A 380 11.83 6.16 38.38
N MET A 381 12.65 6.03 37.34
CA MET A 381 14.12 6.00 37.46
C MET A 381 14.67 7.42 37.34
N ASP A 382 15.36 7.85 38.39
CA ASP A 382 16.22 9.03 38.37
C ASP A 382 17.61 8.69 37.81
N LEU A 383 18.20 9.73 37.22
CA LEU A 383 19.52 9.79 36.59
C LEU A 383 20.65 9.76 37.63
N ASP A 384 21.70 9.00 37.33
CA ASP A 384 23.11 9.38 37.47
C ASP A 384 23.96 8.60 36.47
#